data_AF-A0A0K2RHD7-F1
#
_entry.id   AF-A0A0K2RHD7-F1
#
_cell.length_a   1.000
_cell.length_b   1.000
_cell.length_c   1.000
_cell.angle_alpha   90.00
_cell.angle_beta   90.00
_cell.angle_gamma   90.00
#
_symmetry.space_group_name_H-M   'P 1'
#
loop_
_entity.id
_entity.type
_entity.pdbx_description
1 polymer ?
#
loop_
_entity_poly.entity_id
_entity_poly.type
_entity_poly.pdbx_seq_one_letter_code
_entity_poly.pdbx_strand_id
1 'polypeptide(L)'
;MATKLSGVIVGTFPELRFEPTAKRIRASLGGNTVVDTLHAWLVWEPKRITPIYAVPEAELLAELAPPRDPTADVPEFGVRLSADSLPSLDPRTGFGRHTTPGEQLDVVTGTTTAPGAAFRRTTPTWPGMSCWISPPFSGGKTTRKSSATPATPSTAWTSGPHP
;
A
#
# COMPACT_ATOMS: atom_id res chain seq x y z
N MET A 1 -26.91 -0.22 -22.39
CA MET A 1 -26.68 -1.45 -21.60
C MET A 1 -26.24 -1.06 -20.19
N ALA A 2 -26.62 -1.81 -19.17
CA ALA A 2 -26.23 -1.56 -17.79
C ALA A 2 -25.38 -2.74 -17.26
N THR A 3 -24.30 -2.44 -16.54
CA THR A 3 -23.39 -3.43 -15.95
C THR A 3 -23.64 -3.54 -14.46
N LYS A 4 -23.83 -4.76 -13.96
CA LYS A 4 -23.94 -5.01 -12.52
C LYS A 4 -22.56 -5.01 -11.88
N LEU A 5 -22.18 -3.89 -11.25
CA LEU A 5 -20.85 -3.71 -10.64
C LEU A 5 -20.49 -4.79 -9.62
N SER A 6 -21.45 -5.33 -8.86
CA SER A 6 -21.18 -6.40 -7.90
C SER A 6 -20.60 -7.65 -8.57
N GLY A 7 -21.06 -7.98 -9.78
CA GLY A 7 -20.55 -9.12 -10.54
C GLY A 7 -19.12 -8.89 -11.02
N VAL A 8 -18.82 -7.67 -11.47
CA VAL A 8 -17.46 -7.26 -11.86
C VAL A 8 -16.53 -7.34 -10.66
N ILE A 9 -16.91 -6.72 -9.54
CA ILE A 9 -16.08 -6.67 -8.33
C ILE A 9 -15.81 -8.09 -7.83
N VAL A 10 -16.85 -8.91 -7.61
CA VAL A 10 -16.68 -10.30 -7.11
C VAL A 10 -15.89 -11.16 -8.11
N GLY A 11 -16.10 -10.98 -9.41
CA GLY A 11 -15.38 -11.72 -10.45
C GLY A 11 -13.87 -11.52 -10.43
N THR A 12 -13.39 -10.36 -9.95
CA THR A 12 -11.95 -10.04 -9.86
C THR A 12 -11.27 -10.54 -8.58
N PHE A 13 -12.01 -11.10 -7.60
CA PHE A 13 -11.41 -11.57 -6.33
C PHE A 13 -10.38 -12.70 -6.44
N PRO A 14 -10.48 -13.62 -7.41
CA PRO A 14 -9.44 -14.61 -7.66
C PRO A 14 -8.15 -14.02 -8.22
N GLU A 15 -8.16 -12.75 -8.65
CA GLU A 15 -7.04 -12.10 -9.32
C GLU A 15 -6.24 -11.20 -8.37
N LEU A 16 -4.96 -11.00 -8.70
CA LEU A 16 -4.15 -9.94 -8.12
C LEU A 16 -4.60 -8.60 -8.69
N ARG A 17 -5.06 -7.70 -7.82
CA ARG A 17 -5.55 -6.37 -8.22
C ARG A 17 -4.66 -5.30 -7.64
N PHE A 18 -4.51 -4.19 -8.35
CA PHE A 18 -3.75 -3.05 -7.85
C PHE A 18 -4.38 -1.72 -8.29
N GLU A 19 -4.07 -0.66 -7.53
CA GLU A 19 -4.44 0.71 -7.86
C GLU A 19 -3.30 1.66 -7.42
N PRO A 20 -2.69 2.43 -8.35
CA PRO A 20 -1.76 3.50 -7.97
C PRO A 20 -2.44 4.54 -7.09
N THR A 21 -1.72 5.06 -6.08
CA THR A 21 -2.27 6.10 -5.22
C THR A 21 -1.52 7.42 -5.39
N ALA A 22 -2.25 8.51 -5.58
CA ALA A 22 -1.69 9.87 -5.55
C ALA A 22 -1.35 10.35 -4.12
N LYS A 23 -1.65 9.54 -3.10
CA LYS A 23 -1.34 9.87 -1.70
C LYS A 23 0.14 9.64 -1.42
N ARG A 24 0.77 10.59 -0.74
CA ARG A 24 2.09 10.41 -0.13
C ARG A 24 2.00 9.37 1.00
N ILE A 25 2.78 8.31 0.90
CA ILE A 25 2.86 7.24 1.89
C ILE A 25 4.11 7.45 2.72
N ARG A 26 3.93 7.55 4.04
CA ARG A 26 5.00 7.68 5.02
C ARG A 26 4.85 6.62 6.09
N ALA A 27 5.95 5.99 6.43
CA ALA A 27 5.99 5.00 7.51
C ALA A 27 7.31 5.10 8.26
N SER A 28 7.25 4.96 9.58
CA SER A 28 8.39 5.04 10.50
C SER A 28 8.47 3.91 11.54
N LEU A 29 9.61 3.24 11.64
CA LEU A 29 9.88 2.21 12.64
C LEU A 29 10.86 2.74 13.68
N GLY A 30 10.51 2.63 14.98
CA GLY A 30 11.40 3.07 16.05
C GLY A 30 11.83 4.54 15.95
N GLY A 31 10.99 5.40 15.35
CA GLY A 31 11.31 6.81 15.08
C GLY A 31 12.08 7.08 13.78
N ASN A 32 12.57 6.04 13.10
CA ASN A 32 13.27 6.16 11.82
C ASN A 32 12.29 6.06 10.66
N THR A 33 12.46 6.89 9.63
CA THR A 33 11.65 6.78 8.40
C THR A 33 12.04 5.51 7.65
N VAL A 34 11.07 4.65 7.39
CA VAL A 34 11.21 3.42 6.58
C VAL A 34 10.89 3.71 5.13
N VAL A 35 9.88 4.54 4.88
CA VAL A 35 9.47 4.95 3.53
C VAL A 35 8.85 6.33 3.55
N ASP A 36 9.10 7.08 2.49
CA ASP A 36 8.44 8.35 2.18
C ASP A 36 8.32 8.53 0.66
N THR A 37 7.18 8.13 0.08
CA THR A 37 7.02 7.98 -1.37
C THR A 37 5.71 8.58 -1.90
N LEU A 38 5.73 9.03 -3.16
CA LEU A 38 4.56 9.37 -3.97
C LEU A 38 4.21 8.27 -4.99
N HIS A 39 5.04 7.24 -5.12
CA HIS A 39 4.95 6.19 -6.14
C HIS A 39 4.43 4.89 -5.53
N ALA A 40 3.43 4.97 -4.66
CA ALA A 40 2.86 3.81 -3.98
C ALA A 40 1.66 3.22 -4.72
N TRP A 41 1.34 1.98 -4.37
CA TRP A 41 0.18 1.25 -4.87
C TRP A 41 -0.59 0.59 -3.73
N LEU A 42 -1.91 0.51 -3.89
CA LEU A 42 -2.76 -0.40 -3.13
C LEU A 42 -2.79 -1.74 -3.87
N VAL A 43 -2.51 -2.83 -3.17
CA VAL A 43 -2.49 -4.18 -3.75
C VAL A 43 -3.44 -5.08 -2.98
N TRP A 44 -4.30 -5.77 -3.72
CA TRP A 44 -5.15 -6.83 -3.21
C TRP A 44 -4.70 -8.14 -3.79
N GLU A 45 -4.09 -8.97 -2.95
CA GLU A 45 -3.83 -10.37 -3.30
C GLU A 45 -5.14 -11.12 -3.61
N PRO A 46 -5.06 -12.23 -4.36
CA PRO A 46 -6.18 -13.15 -4.52
C PRO A 46 -6.85 -13.45 -3.17
N LYS A 47 -8.18 -13.44 -3.17
CA LYS A 47 -9.07 -13.57 -1.99
C LYS A 47 -9.05 -12.38 -1.02
N ARG A 48 -8.11 -11.43 -1.08
CA ARG A 48 -7.98 -10.39 -0.04
C ARG A 48 -8.97 -9.23 -0.24
N ILE A 49 -9.72 -8.88 0.82
CA ILE A 49 -10.70 -7.78 0.77
C ILE A 49 -10.03 -6.41 0.97
N THR A 50 -9.10 -6.32 1.93
CA THR A 50 -8.41 -5.07 2.29
C THR A 50 -7.07 -4.97 1.58
N PRO A 51 -6.72 -3.83 0.96
CA PRO A 51 -5.43 -3.69 0.30
C PRO A 51 -4.28 -3.62 1.29
N ILE A 52 -3.10 -3.96 0.78
CA ILE A 52 -1.79 -3.73 1.38
C ILE A 52 -1.08 -2.64 0.56
N TYR A 53 -0.20 -1.86 1.19
CA TYR A 53 0.63 -0.92 0.44
C TYR A 53 1.83 -1.62 -0.19
N ALA A 54 2.02 -1.37 -1.48
CA ALA A 54 3.26 -1.67 -2.20
C ALA A 54 4.01 -0.37 -2.49
N VAL A 55 5.33 -0.43 -2.42
CA VAL A 55 6.23 0.68 -2.70
C VAL A 55 7.40 0.20 -3.57
N PRO A 56 8.05 1.10 -4.33
CA PRO A 56 9.28 0.74 -5.03
C PRO A 56 10.34 0.40 -4.00
N GLU A 57 11.03 -0.73 -4.16
CA GLU A 57 12.08 -1.15 -3.23
C GLU A 57 13.23 -0.12 -3.17
N ALA A 58 13.52 0.54 -4.29
CA ALA A 58 14.52 1.61 -4.38
C ALA A 58 14.16 2.87 -3.57
N GLU A 59 12.91 3.01 -3.13
CA GLU A 59 12.45 4.13 -2.29
C GLU A 59 12.29 3.75 -0.81
N LEU A 60 12.72 2.54 -0.43
CA LEU A 60 12.86 2.16 0.98
C LEU A 60 14.12 2.81 1.56
N LEU A 61 13.96 3.39 2.74
CA LEU A 61 15.02 3.99 3.56
C LEU A 61 15.50 3.04 4.67
N ALA A 62 14.80 1.93 4.87
CA ALA A 62 15.19 0.85 5.78
C ALA A 62 15.87 -0.30 5.03
N GLU A 63 16.66 -1.08 5.75
CA GLU A 63 17.23 -2.33 5.23
C GLU A 63 16.17 -3.44 5.24
N LEU A 64 16.19 -4.28 4.21
CA LEU A 64 15.43 -5.52 4.16
C LEU A 64 16.37 -6.69 4.44
N ALA A 65 16.07 -7.47 5.47
CA ALA A 65 16.85 -8.64 5.86
C ALA A 65 16.00 -9.92 5.75
N PRO A 66 16.62 -11.08 5.48
CA PRO A 66 15.94 -12.37 5.65
C PRO A 66 15.38 -12.51 7.08
N PRO A 67 14.22 -13.17 7.26
CA PRO A 67 13.63 -13.38 8.59
C PRO A 67 14.62 -14.08 9.51
N ARG A 68 14.84 -13.51 10.70
CA ARG A 68 15.74 -14.12 11.69
C ARG A 68 15.13 -15.37 12.33
N ASP A 69 13.81 -15.37 12.50
CA ASP A 69 13.02 -16.46 13.04
C ASP A 69 12.12 -17.05 11.96
N PRO A 70 11.67 -18.31 12.08
CA PRO A 70 10.67 -18.87 11.19
C PRO A 70 9.44 -17.97 11.16
N THR A 71 8.94 -17.65 9.96
CA THR A 71 7.66 -16.95 9.80
C THR A 71 6.59 -17.62 10.65
N ALA A 72 6.06 -16.89 11.62
CA ALA A 72 4.96 -17.37 12.44
C ALA A 72 3.75 -17.66 11.55
N ASP A 73 3.06 -18.77 11.80
CA ASP A 73 1.83 -19.08 11.08
C ASP A 73 0.76 -18.02 11.41
N VAL A 74 0.32 -17.28 10.39
CA VAL A 74 -0.66 -16.19 10.56
C VAL A 74 -2.07 -16.74 10.37
N PRO A 75 -2.94 -16.76 11.39
CA PRO A 75 -4.27 -17.35 11.26
C PRO A 75 -5.07 -16.73 10.11
N GLU A 76 -5.65 -17.59 9.27
CA GLU A 76 -6.57 -17.18 8.19
C GLU A 76 -7.99 -17.09 8.72
N PHE A 77 -8.62 -15.93 8.53
CA PHE A 77 -10.04 -15.74 8.82
C PHE A 77 -10.79 -15.60 7.49
N GLY A 78 -11.70 -16.55 7.22
CA GLY A 78 -12.48 -16.56 5.99
C GLY A 78 -13.82 -15.84 6.14
N VAL A 79 -14.23 -15.09 5.11
CA VAL A 79 -15.58 -14.51 4.99
C VAL A 79 -16.13 -14.72 3.58
N ARG A 80 -17.42 -15.04 3.47
CA ARG A 80 -18.10 -15.16 2.17
C ARG A 80 -18.76 -13.83 1.80
N LEU A 81 -18.51 -13.34 0.60
CA LEU A 81 -19.09 -12.10 0.09
C LEU A 81 -20.48 -12.29 -0.50
N SER A 82 -20.82 -13.52 -0.87
CA SER A 82 -22.13 -13.95 -1.34
C SER A 82 -22.33 -15.44 -1.03
N ALA A 83 -23.56 -15.96 -1.18
CA ALA A 83 -23.87 -17.37 -0.93
C ALA A 83 -22.99 -18.33 -1.76
N ASP A 84 -22.70 -17.94 -3.01
CA ASP A 84 -22.03 -18.79 -4.00
C ASP A 84 -20.53 -18.49 -4.16
N SER A 85 -19.99 -17.49 -3.43
CA SER A 85 -18.56 -17.14 -3.52
C SER A 85 -17.68 -18.01 -2.65
N LEU A 86 -16.47 -18.30 -3.12
CA LEU A 86 -15.41 -18.87 -2.31
C LEU A 86 -15.05 -17.95 -1.12
N PRO A 87 -14.57 -18.50 0.01
CA PRO A 87 -14.10 -17.70 1.15
C PRO A 87 -13.00 -16.72 0.75
N SER A 88 -13.19 -15.46 1.12
CA SER A 88 -12.23 -14.36 0.99
C SER A 88 -11.50 -14.13 2.32
N LEU A 89 -10.31 -13.53 2.30
CA LEU A 89 -9.56 -13.17 3.49
C LEU A 89 -10.22 -11.97 4.17
N ASP A 90 -10.72 -12.20 5.38
CA ASP A 90 -11.27 -11.20 6.28
C ASP A 90 -10.18 -10.18 6.68
N PRO A 91 -10.53 -8.90 6.89
CA PRO A 91 -9.58 -7.87 7.34
C PRO A 91 -8.80 -8.19 8.62
N ARG A 92 -9.28 -9.13 9.45
CA ARG A 92 -8.57 -9.65 10.63
C ARG A 92 -7.40 -10.57 10.27
N THR A 93 -7.35 -11.08 9.05
CA THR A 93 -6.22 -11.86 8.55
C THR A 93 -5.00 -10.95 8.42
N GLY A 94 -3.97 -11.25 9.21
CA GLY A 94 -2.76 -10.45 9.30
C GLY A 94 -2.00 -10.32 7.97
N PHE A 95 -1.04 -9.39 7.95
CA PHE A 95 -0.22 -9.11 6.77
C PHE A 95 0.56 -10.34 6.28
N GLY A 96 1.22 -11.07 7.19
CA GLY A 96 2.10 -12.19 6.83
C GLY A 96 1.40 -13.39 6.17
N ARG A 97 0.07 -13.35 5.99
CA ARG A 97 -0.64 -14.33 5.16
C ARG A 97 -0.72 -13.84 3.72
N HIS A 98 0.14 -14.39 2.86
CA HIS A 98 0.16 -14.11 1.43
C HIS A 98 -0.44 -15.27 0.64
N THR A 99 -1.15 -14.96 -0.44
CA THR A 99 -1.68 -15.95 -1.40
C THR A 99 -0.88 -15.95 -2.70
N THR A 100 0.04 -14.98 -2.86
CA THR A 100 0.99 -14.93 -3.96
C THR A 100 2.36 -15.49 -3.56
N PRO A 101 3.14 -16.05 -4.51
CA PRO A 101 4.49 -16.53 -4.22
C PRO A 101 5.47 -15.37 -3.99
N GLY A 102 6.26 -15.47 -2.93
CA GLY A 102 7.21 -14.45 -2.53
C GLY A 102 7.98 -14.86 -1.28
N GLU A 103 8.86 -13.97 -0.86
CA GLU A 103 9.61 -14.09 0.39
C GLU A 103 9.16 -13.01 1.37
N GLN A 104 8.97 -13.42 2.62
CA GLN A 104 8.76 -12.48 3.70
C GLN A 104 10.13 -11.99 4.20
N LEU A 105 10.21 -10.72 4.58
CA LEU A 105 11.44 -10.05 4.98
C LEU A 105 11.21 -9.24 6.25
N ASP A 106 12.26 -9.10 7.03
CA ASP A 106 12.31 -8.21 8.17
C ASP A 106 12.65 -6.80 7.70
N VAL A 107 12.00 -5.80 8.29
CA VAL A 107 12.35 -4.40 8.07
C VAL A 107 13.26 -3.96 9.19
N VAL A 108 14.50 -3.63 8.85
CA VAL A 108 15.55 -3.25 9.80
C VAL A 108 15.86 -1.77 9.67
N THR A 109 15.76 -1.08 10.80
CA THR A 109 16.25 0.28 10.98
C THR A 109 17.37 0.26 12.01
N GLY A 110 18.21 1.31 12.04
CA GLY A 110 19.36 1.37 12.94
C GLY A 110 19.06 1.18 14.44
N THR A 111 17.80 1.35 14.87
CA THR A 111 17.38 1.20 16.27
C THR A 111 16.38 0.07 16.51
N THR A 112 15.79 -0.52 15.46
CA THR A 112 14.65 -1.44 15.61
C THR A 112 14.50 -2.34 14.38
N THR A 113 14.19 -3.62 14.63
CA THR A 113 13.77 -4.59 13.62
C THR A 113 12.28 -4.89 13.77
N ALA A 114 11.54 -4.87 12.66
CA ALA A 114 10.16 -5.32 12.57
C ALA A 114 10.14 -6.67 11.82
N PRO A 115 9.95 -7.79 12.54
CA PRO A 115 9.97 -9.10 11.93
C PRO A 115 8.79 -9.29 10.98
N GLY A 116 9.06 -9.82 9.79
CA GLY A 116 8.05 -10.13 8.78
C GLY A 116 7.20 -8.96 8.30
N ALA A 117 7.69 -7.72 8.43
CA ALA A 117 6.97 -6.50 8.09
C ALA A 117 7.02 -6.14 6.59
N ALA A 118 7.84 -6.84 5.82
CA ALA A 118 7.93 -6.71 4.38
C ALA A 118 7.67 -8.05 3.67
N PHE A 119 7.22 -7.97 2.43
CA PHE A 119 7.06 -9.12 1.55
C PHE A 119 7.54 -8.74 0.15
N ARG A 120 8.51 -9.48 -0.38
CA ARG A 120 9.01 -9.33 -1.74
C ARG A 120 8.43 -10.45 -2.60
N ARG A 121 7.66 -10.08 -3.61
CA ARG A 121 7.06 -11.06 -4.52
C ARG A 121 8.11 -11.62 -5.48
N THR A 122 8.11 -12.94 -5.71
CA THR A 122 9.12 -13.60 -6.56
C THR A 122 8.94 -13.28 -8.05
N THR A 123 7.70 -13.09 -8.49
CA THR A 123 7.41 -12.81 -9.90
C THR A 123 7.37 -11.31 -10.14
N PRO A 124 8.30 -10.74 -10.94
CA PRO A 124 8.24 -9.33 -11.31
C PRO A 124 6.96 -9.09 -12.11
N THR A 125 6.11 -8.19 -11.62
CA THR A 125 5.06 -7.59 -12.46
C THR A 125 5.46 -6.16 -12.74
N TRP A 126 5.28 -5.75 -13.99
CA TRP A 126 5.15 -4.32 -14.27
C TRP A 126 3.98 -3.78 -13.43
N PRO A 127 4.11 -2.64 -12.72
CA PRO A 127 5.12 -1.59 -12.83
C PRO A 127 6.17 -1.55 -11.67
N GLY A 128 6.71 -2.69 -11.21
CA GLY A 128 7.79 -2.69 -10.21
C GLY A 128 7.32 -2.69 -8.74
N MET A 129 6.10 -3.16 -8.49
CA MET A 129 5.51 -3.32 -7.15
C MET A 129 5.99 -4.60 -6.45
N SER A 130 7.30 -4.79 -6.33
CA SER A 130 7.87 -6.02 -5.78
C SER A 130 7.79 -6.07 -4.24
N CYS A 131 7.93 -4.92 -3.56
CA CYS A 131 7.99 -4.87 -2.11
C CYS A 131 6.68 -4.33 -1.51
N TRP A 132 6.07 -5.13 -0.63
CA TRP A 132 4.87 -4.79 0.12
C TRP A 132 5.21 -4.60 1.58
N ILE A 133 4.57 -3.64 2.22
CA ILE A 133 4.84 -3.28 3.62
C ILE A 133 3.55 -3.26 4.43
N SER A 134 3.61 -3.79 5.65
CA SER A 134 2.52 -3.67 6.62
C SER A 134 2.65 -2.38 7.42
N PRO A 135 1.67 -1.47 7.39
CA PRO A 135 1.48 -0.52 8.49
C PRO A 135 0.85 -1.23 9.73
N PRO A 136 0.98 -0.69 10.97
CA PRO A 136 1.36 0.67 11.30
C PRO A 136 2.73 0.72 11.99
N PHE A 137 3.74 1.05 11.20
CA PHE A 137 4.84 1.86 11.66
C PHE A 137 4.30 3.09 12.40
N SER A 138 4.56 3.20 13.70
CA SER A 138 4.01 4.26 14.56
C SER A 138 4.23 5.65 13.95
N GLY A 139 3.14 6.27 13.51
CA GLY A 139 3.12 7.58 12.88
C GLY A 139 1.69 7.88 12.42
N GLY A 140 1.00 8.79 13.12
CA GLY A 140 -0.40 9.11 12.88
C GLY A 140 -0.69 9.39 11.40
N LYS A 141 -1.90 9.02 10.95
CA LYS A 141 -2.39 9.34 9.60
C LYS A 141 -2.53 10.86 9.46
N THR A 142 -1.44 11.58 9.21
CA THR A 142 -1.52 12.95 8.71
C THR A 142 -1.53 12.88 7.19
N THR A 143 -2.68 12.51 6.63
CA THR A 143 -2.99 12.83 5.23
C THR A 143 -3.19 14.34 5.14
N ARG A 144 -2.10 15.09 4.95
CA ARG A 144 -2.21 16.49 4.52
C ARG A 144 -2.58 16.45 3.04
N LYS A 145 -3.83 16.82 2.70
CA LYS A 145 -4.18 17.16 1.33
C LYS A 145 -3.23 18.28 0.89
N SER A 146 -2.38 17.99 -0.07
CA SER A 146 -1.74 19.02 -0.87
C SER A 146 -2.82 19.61 -1.78
N SER A 147 -3.58 20.59 -1.27
CA SER A 147 -4.30 21.49 -2.16
C SER A 147 -3.24 22.40 -2.79
N ALA A 148 -2.86 22.10 -4.02
CA ALA A 148 -2.24 23.09 -4.88
C ALA A 148 -3.30 24.18 -5.11
N THR A 149 -3.15 25.32 -4.45
CA THR A 149 -3.90 26.53 -4.76
C THR A 149 -3.47 26.96 -6.17
N PRO A 150 -4.38 27.09 -7.15
CA PRO A 150 -4.02 27.70 -8.41
C PRO A 150 -3.62 29.16 -8.14
N ALA A 151 -2.41 29.53 -8.56
CA ALA A 151 -1.94 30.90 -8.48
C ALA A 151 -2.90 31.81 -9.26
N THR A 152 -3.56 32.73 -8.56
CA THR A 152 -4.33 33.81 -9.16
C THR A 152 -3.36 34.69 -9.97
N PRO A 153 -3.56 34.91 -11.28
CA PRO A 153 -2.79 35.91 -12.00
C PRO A 153 -3.21 37.30 -11.50
N SER A 154 -2.28 37.97 -10.79
CA SER A 154 -2.41 39.37 -10.43
C SER A 154 -2.35 40.22 -11.70
N THR A 155 -3.52 40.64 -12.20
CA THR A 155 -3.60 41.67 -13.24
C THR A 155 -3.70 43.01 -12.52
N ALA A 156 -2.56 43.65 -12.30
CA ALA A 156 -2.51 45.03 -11.85
C ALA A 156 -2.90 45.95 -13.02
N TRP A 157 -4.11 46.50 -12.98
CA TRP A 157 -4.49 47.65 -13.81
C TRP A 157 -3.94 48.91 -13.13
N THR A 158 -2.83 49.43 -13.64
CA THR A 158 -2.35 50.78 -13.32
C THR A 158 -3.10 51.79 -14.18
N SER A 159 -4.11 52.44 -13.61
CA SER A 159 -4.71 53.65 -14.17
C SER A 159 -3.74 54.82 -13.91
N GLY A 160 -2.94 55.19 -14.91
CA GLY A 160 -2.21 56.46 -14.90
C GLY A 160 -3.13 57.62 -15.31
N PRO A 161 -2.97 58.83 -14.75
CA PRO A 161 -3.70 60.00 -15.21
C PRO A 161 -3.01 60.58 -16.45
N HIS A 162 -3.77 60.83 -17.51
CA HIS A 162 -3.32 61.63 -18.66
C HIS A 162 -3.66 63.12 -18.43
N PRO A 163 -2.79 64.06 -18.86
CA PRO A 163 -3.02 65.51 -18.82
C PRO A 163 -4.04 66.00 -19.85
#